data_AF-A0AAE9D439-F1
#
_entry.id   AF-A0AAE9D439-F1
#
_cell.length_a   1.000
_cell.length_b   1.000
_cell.length_c   1.000
_cell.angle_alpha   90.00
_cell.angle_beta   90.00
_cell.angle_gamma   90.00
#
_symmetry.space_group_name_H-M   'P 1'
#
loop_
_entity.id
_entity.type
_entity.pdbx_description
1 polymer ?
#
loop_
_entity_poly.entity_id
_entity_poly.type
_entity_poly.pdbx_seq_one_letter_code
_entity_poly.pdbx_strand_id
1 'polypeptide(L)'
;MVWEHISWYLDFQSILALQKTCHGFRDFIEEQKPDLNLSSMDIFLFPRFARLGLKSKIDKKTVIIENGGTNTGCQVSSRPENHN
;
A
#
# COMPACT_ATOMS: atom_id res chain seq x y z
N MET A 1 19.35 10.24 5.80
CA MET A 1 19.81 9.81 7.14
C MET A 1 18.68 9.47 8.12
N VAL A 2 17.88 10.39 8.67
CA VAL A 2 16.83 10.00 9.65
C VAL A 2 15.60 9.35 9.00
N TRP A 3 15.15 9.90 7.87
CA TRP A 3 13.91 9.44 7.20
C TRP A 3 14.02 8.07 6.56
N GLU A 4 15.18 7.74 5.99
CA GLU A 4 15.46 6.40 5.47
C GLU A 4 15.27 5.36 6.58
N HIS A 5 15.85 5.60 7.77
CA HIS A 5 15.71 4.70 8.91
C HIS A 5 14.27 4.55 9.39
N ILE A 6 13.50 5.64 9.44
CA ILE A 6 12.09 5.59 9.85
C ILE A 6 11.27 4.76 8.85
N SER A 7 11.53 4.89 7.54
CA SER A 7 10.76 4.17 6.51
C SER A 7 10.84 2.64 6.64
N TRP A 8 11.94 2.10 7.19
CA TRP A 8 12.08 0.65 7.41
C TRP A 8 11.08 0.09 8.43
N TYR A 9 10.55 0.93 9.33
CA TYR A 9 9.62 0.50 10.37
C TYR A 9 8.15 0.71 9.98
N LEU A 10 7.88 1.31 8.82
CA LEU A 10 6.55 1.67 8.39
C LEU A 10 6.02 0.68 7.36
N ASP A 11 4.76 0.31 7.52
CA ASP A 11 4.03 -0.38 6.46
C ASP A 11 3.69 0.59 5.32
N PHE A 12 3.30 0.01 4.18
CA PHE A 12 2.89 0.78 3.00
C PHE A 12 1.79 1.81 3.30
N GLN A 13 0.80 1.47 4.14
CA GLN A 13 -0.29 2.40 4.45
C GLN A 13 0.20 3.62 5.24
N SER A 14 1.11 3.39 6.18
CA SER A 14 1.71 4.44 7.01
C SER A 14 2.60 5.37 6.18
N ILE A 15 3.38 4.80 5.25
CA ILE A 15 4.19 5.58 4.30
C ILE A 15 3.30 6.51 3.47
N LEU A 16 2.20 5.98 2.90
CA LEU A 16 1.24 6.79 2.14
C LEU A 16 0.53 7.85 2.99
N ALA A 17 0.24 7.54 4.26
CA ALA A 17 -0.34 8.52 5.17
C ALA A 17 0.63 9.69 5.39
N LEU A 18 1.92 9.43 5.61
CA LEU A 18 2.94 10.47 5.75
C LEU A 18 3.09 11.34 4.50
N GLN A 19 3.00 10.76 3.30
CA GLN A 19 3.02 11.52 2.05
C GLN A 19 1.93 12.60 1.99
N LYS A 20 0.80 12.38 2.66
CA LYS A 20 -0.35 13.30 2.65
C LYS A 20 -0.29 14.37 3.74
N THR A 21 0.54 14.24 4.77
CA THR A 21 0.54 15.14 5.93
C THR A 21 1.50 16.32 5.81
N CYS A 22 2.64 16.18 5.13
CA CYS A 22 3.63 17.25 5.03
C CYS A 22 4.40 17.23 3.69
N HIS A 23 4.75 18.42 3.20
CA HIS A 23 5.50 18.59 1.95
C HIS A 23 6.89 17.93 2.00
N GLY A 24 7.63 18.07 3.10
CA GLY A 24 8.95 17.43 3.23
C GLY A 24 8.90 15.90 3.17
N PHE A 25 7.85 15.27 3.74
CA PHE A 25 7.62 13.84 3.62
C PHE A 25 7.24 13.44 2.20
N ARG A 26 6.39 14.25 1.57
CA ARG A 26 5.99 14.04 0.19
C ARG A 26 7.19 14.08 -0.75
N ASP A 27 8.01 15.12 -0.66
CA ASP A 27 9.19 15.32 -1.50
C ASP A 27 10.20 14.18 -1.27
N PHE A 28 10.44 13.80 -0.01
CA PHE A 28 11.28 12.65 0.32
C PHE A 28 10.77 11.35 -0.32
N ILE A 29 9.47 11.06 -0.21
CA ILE A 29 8.88 9.83 -0.79
C ILE A 29 8.94 9.86 -2.32
N GLU A 30 8.65 11.01 -2.95
CA GLU A 30 8.67 11.16 -4.41
C GLU A 30 10.10 11.07 -4.99
N GLU A 31 11.07 11.68 -4.33
CA GLU A 31 12.48 11.69 -4.77
C GLU A 31 13.19 10.37 -4.47
N GLN A 32 13.06 9.87 -3.24
CA GLN A 32 13.85 8.72 -2.77
C GLN A 32 13.18 7.38 -3.02
N LYS A 33 11.85 7.37 -3.24
CA LYS A 33 11.05 6.15 -3.51
C LYS A 33 11.43 5.00 -2.56
N PRO A 34 11.22 5.18 -1.24
CA PRO A 34 11.68 4.22 -0.25
C PRO A 34 11.03 2.84 -0.43
N ASP A 35 11.67 1.78 0.08
CA ASP A 35 11.06 0.44 0.09
C ASP A 35 9.72 0.51 0.85
N LEU A 36 8.65 0.13 0.14
CA LEU A 36 7.29 0.10 0.66
C LEU A 36 7.03 -1.08 1.60
N ASN A 37 8.05 -1.90 1.84
CA ASN A 37 7.99 -3.10 2.64
C ASN A 37 6.91 -4.08 2.15
N LEU A 38 6.79 -4.23 0.83
CA LEU A 38 5.85 -5.16 0.19
C LEU A 38 6.54 -6.46 -0.20
N SER A 39 6.01 -7.60 0.25
CA SER A 39 6.55 -8.92 -0.10
C SER A 39 6.16 -9.33 -1.51
N SER A 40 4.95 -8.97 -1.92
CA SER A 40 4.44 -9.22 -3.27
C SER A 40 3.22 -8.35 -3.59
N MET A 41 2.91 -8.30 -4.88
CA MET A 41 1.76 -7.63 -5.44
C MET A 41 1.03 -8.59 -6.38
N ASP A 42 -0.27 -8.74 -6.17
CA ASP A 42 -1.14 -9.53 -7.04
C ASP A 42 -2.14 -8.62 -7.74
N ILE A 43 -2.24 -8.74 -9.06
CA ILE A 43 -3.20 -7.99 -9.89
C ILE A 43 -4.18 -8.99 -10.50
N PHE A 44 -5.47 -8.83 -10.18
CA PHE A 44 -6.55 -9.62 -10.74
C PHE A 44 -7.45 -8.73 -11.58
N LEU A 45 -7.60 -9.07 -12.85
CA LEU A 45 -8.48 -8.38 -13.78
C LEU A 45 -9.71 -9.23 -14.04
N PHE A 46 -10.88 -8.69 -13.75
CA PHE A 46 -12.17 -9.30 -14.05
C PHE A 46 -12.93 -8.40 -15.04
N PRO A 47 -13.88 -8.94 -15.81
CA PRO A 47 -14.62 -8.16 -16.81
C PRO A 47 -15.32 -6.91 -16.27
N ARG A 48 -15.61 -6.84 -14.96
CA ARG A 48 -16.36 -5.73 -14.32
C ARG A 48 -15.62 -5.05 -13.18
N PHE A 49 -14.48 -5.56 -12.75
CA PHE A 49 -13.73 -4.97 -11.65
C PHE A 49 -12.27 -5.39 -11.72
N ALA A 50 -11.41 -4.61 -11.07
CA ALA A 50 -10.01 -4.95 -10.87
C ALA A 50 -9.74 -5.05 -9.37
N ARG A 51 -8.90 -6.01 -8.98
CA ARG A 51 -8.44 -6.15 -7.61
C ARG A 51 -6.92 -6.12 -7.58
N LEU A 52 -6.38 -5.28 -6.70
CA LEU A 52 -4.98 -5.17 -6.37
C LEU A 52 -4.77 -5.65 -4.93
N GLY A 53 -3.98 -6.71 -4.75
CA GLY A 53 -3.54 -7.20 -3.45
C GLY A 53 -2.09 -6.78 -3.18
N LEU A 54 -1.86 -6.06 -2.09
CA LEU A 54 -0.53 -5.64 -1.64
C LEU A 54 -0.21 -6.35 -0.34
N LYS A 55 0.79 -7.24 -0.35
CA LYS A 55 1.17 -8.05 0.82
C LYS A 55 2.36 -7.41 1.52
N SER A 56 2.24 -7.18 2.83
CA SER A 56 3.27 -6.56 3.66
C SER A 56 4.33 -7.57 4.11
N LYS A 57 5.61 -7.17 4.08
CA LYS A 57 6.75 -7.93 4.64
C LYS A 57 6.74 -7.91 6.17
N ILE A 58 6.22 -6.85 6.79
CA ILE A 58 6.39 -6.56 8.23
C ILE A 58 5.39 -7.35 9.07
N ASP A 59 4.11 -7.23 8.73
CA ASP A 59 3.00 -7.67 9.57
C ASP A 59 2.10 -8.73 8.90
N LYS A 60 2.53 -9.25 7.75
CA LYS A 60 1.81 -10.25 6.95
C LYS A 60 0.35 -9.88 6.69
N LYS A 61 0.06 -8.58 6.62
CA LYS A 61 -1.26 -8.09 6.22
C LYS A 61 -1.31 -7.94 4.71
N THR A 62 -2.51 -8.13 4.16
CA THR A 62 -2.81 -7.79 2.76
C THR A 62 -3.75 -6.60 2.72
N VAL A 63 -3.34 -5.55 2.02
CA VAL A 63 -4.23 -4.46 1.62
C VAL A 63 -4.85 -4.82 0.28
N ILE A 64 -6.18 -4.85 0.23
CA ILE A 64 -6.95 -5.16 -0.97
C ILE A 64 -7.62 -3.88 -1.44
N ILE A 65 -7.28 -3.47 -2.66
CA ILE A 65 -7.92 -2.36 -3.36
C ILE A 65 -8.75 -2.97 -4.48
N GLU A 66 -10.05 -2.74 -4.45
CA GLU A 66 -10.99 -3.22 -5.46
C GLU A 66 -11.65 -2.03 -6.13
N ASN A 67 -11.62 -1.97 -7.46
CA ASN A 67 -12.37 -0.99 -8.23
C ASN A 67 -13.64 -1.64 -8.74
N GLY A 68 -14.79 -1.31 -8.15
CA GLY A 68 -16.09 -1.80 -8.61
C GLY A 68 -16.52 -1.04 -9.85
N GLY A 69 -16.71 -1.74 -10.97
CA GLY A 69 -17.07 -1.16 -12.26
C GLY A 69 -18.26 -0.20 -12.23
N THR A 70 -18.15 0.84 -13.06
CA THR A 70 -19.12 1.89 -13.40
C THR A 70 -20.17 2.16 -12.31
N ASN A 71 -19.81 3.05 -11.37
CA ASN A 71 -20.64 3.81 -10.42
C ASN A 71 -20.38 3.55 -8.92
N THR A 72 -19.51 2.60 -8.53
CA THR A 72 -19.23 2.32 -7.11
C THR A 72 -17.86 2.79 -6.60
N GLY A 73 -17.01 3.34 -7.46
CA GLY A 73 -15.68 3.82 -7.08
C GLY A 73 -14.74 2.71 -6.56
N CYS A 74 -13.65 3.13 -5.92
CA CYS A 74 -12.66 2.22 -5.34
C CYS A 74 -12.97 1.93 -3.87
N GLN A 75 -13.02 0.65 -3.50
CA GLN A 75 -13.11 0.19 -2.12
C GLN A 75 -11.74 -0.32 -1.64
N VAL A 76 -11.31 0.13 -0.46
CA VAL A 76 -10.06 -0.30 0.18
C VAL A 76 -10.40 -1.07 1.44
N SER A 77 -9.79 -2.25 1.61
CA SER A 77 -9.93 -3.07 2.82
C SER A 77 -8.59 -3.69 3.22
N SER A 78 -8.43 -3.96 4.51
CA SER A 78 -7.26 -4.66 5.05
C SER A 78 -7.69 -6.01 5.63
N ARG A 79 -6.98 -7.08 5.29
CA ARG A 79 -7.20 -8.41 5.85
C ARG A 79 -5.87 -9.00 6.35
N PRO A 80 -5.84 -9.68 7.51
CA PRO A 80 -4.70 -10.52 7.86
C PRO A 80 -4.55 -11.65 6.82
N GLU A 81 -3.32 -12.08 6.54
CA GLU A 81 -3.11 -13.29 5.73
C GLU A 81 -3.73 -14.50 6.45
N ASN A 82 -4.64 -15.20 5.76
CA ASN A 82 -5.20 -16.45 6.26
C ASN A 82 -4.10 -17.53 6.22
N HIS A 83 -3.68 -17.99 7.39
CA HIS A 83 -2.90 -19.21 7.52
C HIS A 83 -3.84 -20.41 7.30
N ASN A 84 -3.73 -21.05 6.14
CA ASN A 84 -4.30 -22.38 5.90
C ASN A 84 -3.67 -23.43 6.83
#